data_AF-A0A3Q9KRX3-F1
#
_entry.id   AF-A0A3Q9KRX3-F1
#
_cell.length_a   1.000
_cell.length_b   1.000
_cell.length_c   1.000
_cell.angle_alpha   90.00
_cell.angle_beta   90.00
_cell.angle_gamma   90.00
#
_symmetry.space_group_name_H-M   'P 1'
#
loop_
_entity.id
_entity.type
_entity.pdbx_description
1 polymer ?
#
loop_
_entity_poly.entity_id
_entity_poly.type
_entity_poly.pdbx_seq_one_letter_code
_entity_poly.pdbx_strand_id
1 'polypeptide(L)' 'MAVQILFLTWGIAGAASGSGTPEGCQGLTGDDLDACNDASDIGTTIGVGIVVGFWVTADFTLGFTYVI' A
#
# COMPACT_ATOMS: atom_id res chain seq x y z
N MET A 1 -19.91 5.67 -4.57
CA MET A 1 -19.65 4.21 -4.44
C MET A 1 -18.55 3.71 -5.38
N ALA A 2 -18.54 4.11 -6.67
CA ALA A 2 -17.48 3.68 -7.60
C ALA A 2 -16.06 4.07 -7.13
N VAL A 3 -15.90 5.29 -6.60
CA VAL A 3 -14.63 5.78 -6.05
C VAL A 3 -14.12 4.90 -4.88
N GLN A 4 -14.98 4.52 -3.94
CA GLN A 4 -14.61 3.65 -2.83
C GLN A 4 -14.14 2.27 -3.32
N ILE A 5 -14.81 1.69 -4.32
CA ILE A 5 -14.42 0.40 -4.88
C ILE A 5 -13.03 0.50 -5.55
N LEU A 6 -12.75 1.60 -6.24
CA LEU A 6 -11.47 1.86 -6.90
C LEU A 6 -10.32 1.96 -5.88
N PHE A 7 -10.56 2.66 -4.77
CA PHE A 7 -9.58 2.74 -3.67
C PHE A 7 -9.36 1.42 -2.94
N LEU A 8 -10.43 0.66 -2.72
CA LEU A 8 -10.33 -0.67 -2.10
C LEU A 8 -9.53 -1.64 -2.97
N THR A 9 -9.82 -1.71 -4.28
CA THR A 9 -9.07 -2.59 -5.18
C THR A 9 -7.61 -2.16 -5.30
N TRP A 10 -7.34 -0.85 -5.37
CA TRP A 10 -5.97 -0.33 -5.42
C TRP A 10 -5.19 -0.61 -4.13
N GLY A 11 -5.80 -0.40 -2.96
CA GLY A 11 -5.19 -0.69 -1.67
C GLY A 11 -4.89 -2.18 -1.46
N ILE A 12 -5.82 -3.05 -1.84
CA ILE A 12 -5.62 -4.51 -1.78
C ILE A 12 -4.51 -4.94 -2.75
N ALA A 13 -4.50 -4.41 -3.98
CA ALA A 13 -3.43 -4.71 -4.94
C ALA A 13 -2.06 -4.22 -4.45
N GLY A 14 -1.99 -3.04 -3.83
CA GLY A 14 -0.77 -2.51 -3.23
C GLY A 14 -0.28 -3.33 -2.02
N ALA A 15 -1.20 -3.77 -1.16
CA ALA A 15 -0.85 -4.66 -0.06
C ALA A 15 -0.39 -6.05 -0.56
N ALA A 16 -1.05 -6.58 -1.59
CA ALA A 16 -0.69 -7.86 -2.19
C ALA A 16 0.66 -7.82 -2.94
N SER A 17 1.07 -6.67 -3.46
CA SER A 17 2.41 -6.53 -4.08
C SER A 17 3.57 -6.69 -3.10
N GLY A 18 3.32 -6.60 -1.79
CA GLY A 18 4.30 -6.85 -0.74
C GLY A 18 4.29 -8.26 -0.15
N SER A 19 3.29 -9.09 -0.49
CA SER A 19 3.13 -10.40 0.15
C SER A 19 4.03 -11.45 -0.50
N GLY A 20 5.12 -11.81 0.16
CA GLY A 20 6.05 -12.87 -0.24
C GLY A 20 7.51 -12.45 -0.15
N THR A 21 8.43 -13.42 -0.29
CA THR A 21 9.86 -13.10 -0.41
C THR A 21 10.09 -12.32 -1.70
N PRO A 22 10.60 -11.08 -1.64
CA PRO A 22 10.82 -10.27 -2.83
C PRO A 22 11.77 -10.99 -3.79
N GLU A 23 11.51 -10.89 -5.09
CA GLU A 23 12.37 -11.47 -6.13
C GLU A 23 13.82 -10.99 -6.00
N GLY A 24 14.02 -9.74 -5.55
CA GLY A 24 15.33 -9.15 -5.27
C GLY A 24 16.04 -9.69 -4.02
N CYS A 25 15.32 -10.37 -3.12
CA CYS A 25 15.90 -11.01 -1.93
C CYS A 25 16.13 -12.52 -2.12
N GLN A 26 15.73 -13.11 -3.26
CA GLN A 26 15.95 -14.53 -3.52
C GLN A 26 17.45 -14.84 -3.65
N GLY A 27 17.93 -15.73 -2.78
CA GLY A 27 19.34 -16.16 -2.76
C GLY A 27 20.21 -15.43 -1.72
N LEU A 28 19.69 -14.40 -1.05
CA LEU A 28 20.34 -13.81 0.12
C LEU A 28 20.14 -14.71 1.36
N THR A 29 21.08 -14.66 2.30
CA THR A 29 21.03 -15.42 3.56
C THR A 29 21.60 -14.58 4.71
N GLY A 30 21.13 -14.85 5.93
CA GLY A 30 21.60 -14.13 7.13
C GLY A 30 21.12 -12.68 7.19
N ASP A 31 21.96 -11.78 7.69
CA ASP A 31 21.65 -10.36 7.92
C ASP A 31 21.16 -9.63 6.66
N ASP A 32 21.71 -9.97 5.49
CA ASP A 32 21.30 -9.38 4.21
C ASP A 32 19.88 -9.76 3.81
N LEU A 33 19.43 -10.98 4.16
CA LEU A 33 18.06 -11.43 3.91
C LEU A 33 17.08 -10.69 4.84
N ASP A 34 17.45 -10.51 6.11
CA ASP A 34 16.62 -9.80 7.08
C ASP A 34 16.48 -8.32 6.69
N ALA A 35 17.57 -7.65 6.33
CA ALA A 35 17.54 -6.26 5.87
C ALA A 35 16.70 -6.08 4.59
N CYS A 36 16.75 -7.05 3.66
CA CYS A 36 16.01 -7.00 2.41
C CYS A 36 14.49 -7.21 2.62
N ASN A 37 14.11 -8.14 3.50
CA ASN A 37 12.70 -8.32 3.89
C ASN A 37 12.17 -7.11 4.65
N ASP A 38 12.94 -6.55 5.59
CA ASP A 38 12.56 -5.37 6.36
C ASP A 38 12.33 -4.15 5.44
N ALA A 39 13.23 -3.92 4.48
CA ALA A 39 13.06 -2.87 3.48
C ALA A 39 11.79 -3.08 2.62
N SER A 40 11.45 -4.32 2.27
CA SER A 40 10.24 -4.64 1.51
C SER A 40 8.96 -4.44 2.31
N ASP A 41 8.94 -4.85 3.58
CA ASP A 41 7.81 -4.65 4.48
C ASP A 41 7.57 -3.15 4.74
N ILE A 42 8.64 -2.39 4.95
CA ILE A 42 8.58 -0.92 5.07
C ILE A 42 8.04 -0.31 3.76
N GLY A 43 8.55 -0.73 2.61
CA GLY A 43 8.10 -0.26 1.30
C GLY A 43 6.61 -0.51 1.05
N THR A 44 6.12 -1.69 1.44
CA THR A 44 4.70 -2.06 1.34
C THR A 44 3.84 -1.21 2.27
N THR A 45 4.29 -1.02 3.50
CA THR A 45 3.58 -0.19 4.50
C THR A 45 3.47 1.27 4.03
N ILE A 46 4.55 1.82 3.48
CA ILE A 46 4.55 3.17 2.91
C ILE A 46 3.61 3.25 1.71
N GLY A 47 3.69 2.29 0.79
CA GLY A 47 2.83 2.24 -0.40
C GLY A 47 1.34 2.21 -0.04
N VAL A 48 0.95 1.34 0.89
CA VAL A 48 -0.44 1.25 1.39
C VAL A 48 -0.83 2.53 2.13
N GLY A 49 0.06 3.09 2.95
CA GLY A 49 -0.18 4.34 3.68
C GLY A 49 -0.48 5.53 2.76
N ILE A 50 0.21 5.62 1.62
CA ILE A 50 -0.04 6.66 0.61
C ILE A 50 -1.43 6.49 -0.02
N VAL A 51 -1.80 5.27 -0.40
CA VAL A 51 -3.12 4.97 -0.99
C VAL A 51 -4.23 5.35 -0.03
N VAL A 52 -4.09 4.98 1.26
CA VAL A 52 -5.06 5.33 2.30
C VAL A 52 -5.14 6.85 2.52
N GLY A 53 -4.00 7.56 2.56
CA GLY A 53 -4.00 9.02 2.70
C GLY A 53 -4.68 9.73 1.52
N PHE A 54 -4.45 9.26 0.29
CA PHE A 54 -5.12 9.77 -0.89
C PHE A 54 -6.63 9.48 -0.86
N TRP A 55 -7.02 8.31 -0.36
CA TRP A 55 -8.42 7.94 -0.19
C TRP A 55 -9.14 8.86 0.79
N VAL A 56 -8.58 9.08 1.99
CA VAL A 56 -9.15 10.00 2.99
C VAL A 56 -9.31 11.41 2.43
N THR A 57 -8.34 11.89 1.64
CA THR A 57 -8.42 13.21 1.00
C THR A 57 -9.57 13.28 -0.02
N ALA A 58 -9.75 12.22 -0.82
CA ALA A 58 -10.86 12.13 -1.77
C ALA A 58 -12.21 12.05 -1.06
N ASP A 59 -12.34 11.26 0.00
CA ASP A 59 -13.54 11.16 0.83
C ASP A 59 -13.90 12.50 1.47
N PHE A 60 -12.90 13.23 2.00
CA PHE A 60 -13.12 14.56 2.55
C PHE A 60 -13.64 15.52 1.48
N THR A 61 -13.03 15.54 0.30
CA THR A 61 -13.46 16.40 -0.82
C THR A 61 -14.89 16.07 -1.26
N LEU A 62 -15.22 14.80 -1.43
CA LEU A 62 -16.57 14.35 -1.79
C LEU A 62 -17.59 14.65 -0.71
N GLY A 63 -17.23 14.44 0.56
CA GLY A 63 -18.05 14.79 1.70
C GLY A 63 -18.40 16.28 1.73
N PHE A 64 -17.41 17.16 1.54
CA PHE A 64 -17.66 18.60 1.45
C PHE A 64 -18.52 18.98 0.24
N THR A 65 -18.31 18.34 -0.91
CA THR A 65 -19.09 18.64 -2.12
C THR A 65 -20.56 18.18 -2.02
N TYR A 66 -20.84 17.12 -1.24
CA TYR A 66 -22.19 16.59 -1.03
C TYR A 66 -22.94 17.21 0.15
N VAL A 67 -22.22 17.84 1.10
CA VAL A 67 -22.82 18.53 2.25
C VAL A 67 -23.31 19.94 1.90
N ILE A 68 -22.81 20.51 0.80
CA ILE A 68 -23.27 21.77 0.19
C ILE A 68 -24.39 21.47 -0.80
#